data_AF-A0A7T5RWM2-F1
#
_entry.id   AF-A0A7T5RWM2-F1
#
_cell.length_a   1.000
_cell.length_b   1.000
_cell.length_c   1.000
_cell.angle_alpha   90.00
_cell.angle_beta   90.00
_cell.angle_gamma   90.00
#
_symmetry.space_group_name_H-M   'P 1'
#
loop_
_entity.id
_entity.type
_entity.pdbx_description
1 polymer ?
#
loop_
_entity_poly.entity_id
_entity_poly.type
_entity_poly.pdbx_seq_one_letter_code
_entity_poly.pdbx_strand_id
1 'polypeptide(L)'
;MITLSTYASQFAFAPEHTLHIGVERESFLVQHSEIVPAAFEVLKMLPQPRFGYELSACQLEDRVGPCQLAQLPDELKRNDELAEEALSLLGLRRLFLEVAPDSMPLDHYPSKRYDEIVAKITKERLLAACQVTGTHVHVGMPDADTAMRVHSAVIPYTDELCQMGDHSGGRRLQIYRIMAADYQPIAWRGWDHFEAYAIEHDFVNDPRSCWHLIRLSVHGTIEFRMFGSPRSNDDVVNWAERCYSLCRDAL
;
A
#
# COMPACT_ATOMS: atom_id res chain seq x y z
N MET A 1 20.84 23.89 14.15
CA MET A 1 20.66 22.52 13.62
C MET A 1 19.81 21.77 14.62
N ILE A 2 18.56 21.49 14.28
CA ILE A 2 17.69 20.62 15.09
C ILE A 2 18.10 19.19 14.71
N THR A 3 18.58 18.41 15.67
CA THR A 3 18.80 16.97 15.49
C THR A 3 17.45 16.29 15.37
N LEU A 4 17.19 15.60 14.26
CA LEU A 4 16.02 14.74 14.10
C LEU A 4 16.00 13.68 15.21
N SER A 5 14.82 13.37 15.73
CA SER A 5 14.68 12.27 16.67
C SER A 5 15.02 10.93 16.00
N THR A 6 15.38 9.92 16.80
CA THR A 6 15.64 8.56 16.31
C THR A 6 14.46 8.04 15.48
N TYR A 7 13.23 8.41 15.84
CA TYR A 7 12.04 8.05 15.08
C TYR A 7 12.00 8.70 13.69
N ALA A 8 12.18 10.02 13.59
CA ALA A 8 12.16 10.73 12.31
C ALA A 8 13.27 10.24 11.35
N SER A 9 14.39 9.74 11.88
CA SER A 9 15.48 9.18 11.07
C SER A 9 15.12 7.90 10.31
N GLN A 10 13.99 7.26 10.63
CA GLN A 10 13.51 6.05 9.95
C GLN A 10 12.80 6.36 8.61
N PHE A 11 12.62 7.64 8.28
CA PHE A 11 11.93 8.10 7.08
C PHE A 11 12.96 8.63 6.07
N ALA A 12 13.08 7.94 4.93
CA ALA A 12 14.08 8.21 3.90
C ALA A 12 13.62 9.31 2.92
N PHE A 13 13.58 10.56 3.38
CA PHE A 13 13.28 11.71 2.51
C PHE A 13 14.36 11.92 1.46
N ALA A 14 13.94 12.11 0.20
CA ALA A 14 14.81 12.28 -0.96
C ALA A 14 14.37 13.53 -1.75
N PRO A 15 14.98 14.70 -1.52
CA PRO A 15 14.59 15.96 -2.18
C PRO A 15 14.49 15.88 -3.71
N GLU A 16 15.36 15.09 -4.35
CA GLU A 16 15.38 14.83 -5.79
C GLU A 16 14.16 14.06 -6.32
N HIS A 17 13.34 13.51 -5.43
CA HIS A 17 12.11 12.78 -5.73
C HIS A 17 10.86 13.50 -5.21
N THR A 18 10.98 14.79 -4.91
CA THR A 18 9.83 15.63 -4.56
C THR A 18 8.76 15.54 -5.65
N LEU A 19 7.53 15.21 -5.25
CA LEU A 19 6.38 14.96 -6.11
C LEU A 19 6.54 13.83 -7.14
N HIS A 20 7.58 13.00 -7.06
CA HIS A 20 7.59 11.73 -7.78
C HIS A 20 6.52 10.79 -7.20
N ILE A 21 5.97 9.97 -8.08
CA ILE A 21 4.94 8.99 -7.77
C ILE A 21 5.55 7.61 -7.60
N GLY A 22 5.13 6.94 -6.54
CA GLY A 22 5.20 5.48 -6.42
C GLY A 22 3.80 4.89 -6.37
N VAL A 23 3.63 3.69 -6.89
CA VAL A 23 2.36 2.94 -6.79
C VAL A 23 2.66 1.50 -6.41
N GLU A 24 1.85 0.95 -5.51
CA GLU A 24 1.82 -0.48 -5.20
C GLU A 24 0.41 -1.00 -5.54
N ARG A 25 0.32 -2.07 -6.33
CA ARG A 25 -0.97 -2.70 -6.70
C ARG A 25 -0.97 -4.15 -6.29
N GLU A 26 -1.98 -4.53 -5.53
CA GLU A 26 -2.19 -5.90 -5.10
C GLU A 26 -3.22 -6.59 -6.00
N SER A 27 -2.97 -7.87 -6.29
CA SER A 27 -3.89 -8.71 -7.08
C SER A 27 -3.87 -10.15 -6.56
N PHE A 28 -4.98 -10.86 -6.73
CA PHE A 28 -5.02 -12.29 -6.45
C PHE A 28 -4.48 -13.11 -7.61
N LEU A 29 -3.83 -14.23 -7.29
CA LEU A 29 -3.40 -15.23 -8.25
C LEU A 29 -4.48 -16.28 -8.42
N VAL A 30 -4.84 -16.58 -9.66
CA VAL A 30 -5.90 -17.54 -9.97
C VAL A 30 -5.44 -18.64 -10.92
N GLN A 31 -5.93 -19.85 -10.67
CA GLN A 31 -5.79 -21.03 -11.53
C GLN A 31 -7.16 -21.68 -11.71
N HIS A 32 -7.59 -21.92 -12.95
CA HIS A 32 -8.92 -22.49 -13.24
C HIS A 32 -10.10 -21.76 -12.58
N SER A 33 -9.97 -20.44 -12.36
CA SER A 33 -10.95 -19.56 -11.67
C SER A 33 -10.97 -19.65 -10.14
N GLU A 34 -10.08 -20.43 -9.54
CA GLU A 34 -9.90 -20.50 -8.09
C GLU A 34 -8.71 -19.63 -7.68
N ILE A 35 -8.82 -18.94 -6.54
CA ILE A 35 -7.69 -18.22 -5.92
C ILE A 35 -6.72 -19.25 -5.35
N VAL A 36 -5.43 -19.12 -5.66
CA VAL A 36 -4.41 -20.09 -5.28
C VAL A 36 -3.18 -19.45 -4.62
N PRO A 37 -2.55 -20.12 -3.64
CA PRO A 37 -1.39 -19.60 -2.92
C PRO A 37 -0.09 -19.79 -3.71
N ALA A 38 0.05 -19.09 -4.83
CA ALA A 38 1.14 -19.28 -5.79
C ALA A 38 2.21 -18.17 -5.78
N ALA A 39 2.11 -17.18 -4.89
CA ALA A 39 2.98 -15.99 -4.92
C ALA A 39 4.47 -16.33 -4.82
N PHE A 40 4.84 -17.31 -4.00
CA PHE A 40 6.23 -17.74 -3.84
C PHE A 40 6.85 -18.28 -5.13
N GLU A 41 6.12 -19.10 -5.90
CA GLU A 41 6.62 -19.65 -7.15
C GLU A 41 6.67 -18.58 -8.26
N VAL A 42 5.64 -17.71 -8.32
CA VAL A 42 5.58 -16.60 -9.27
C VAL A 42 6.74 -15.62 -9.07
N LEU A 43 7.04 -15.26 -7.83
CA LEU A 43 8.07 -14.26 -7.52
C LEU A 43 9.50 -14.74 -7.83
N LYS A 44 9.75 -16.05 -7.95
CA LYS A 44 11.03 -16.57 -8.44
C LYS A 44 11.29 -16.21 -9.90
N MET A 45 10.25 -15.91 -10.66
CA MET A 45 10.31 -15.61 -12.10
C MET A 45 10.27 -14.10 -12.39
N LEU A 46 9.90 -13.28 -11.41
CA LEU A 46 9.69 -11.84 -11.58
C LEU A 46 10.85 -11.00 -11.07
N PRO A 47 11.15 -9.86 -11.72
CA PRO A 47 12.25 -9.01 -11.34
C PRO A 47 11.98 -8.32 -9.99
N GLN A 48 12.92 -8.47 -9.06
CA GLN A 48 12.94 -7.74 -7.80
C GLN A 48 13.66 -6.38 -7.95
N PRO A 49 13.25 -5.31 -7.26
CA PRO A 49 12.17 -5.23 -6.25
C PRO A 49 10.78 -4.88 -6.82
N ARG A 50 10.62 -4.88 -8.15
CA ARG A 50 9.40 -4.43 -8.86
C ARG A 50 8.16 -5.26 -8.53
N PHE A 51 8.33 -6.52 -8.14
CA PHE A 51 7.25 -7.37 -7.70
C PHE A 51 7.51 -7.87 -6.28
N GLY A 52 6.46 -7.98 -5.49
CA GLY A 52 6.53 -8.35 -4.09
C GLY A 52 5.43 -9.29 -3.67
N TYR A 53 5.46 -9.60 -2.37
CA TYR A 53 4.50 -10.45 -1.71
C TYR A 53 3.78 -9.67 -0.62
N GLU A 54 2.53 -10.03 -0.40
CA GLU A 54 1.74 -9.61 0.75
C GLU A 54 1.60 -10.73 1.78
N LEU A 55 0.90 -10.46 2.88
CA LEU A 55 0.64 -11.47 3.91
C LEU A 55 0.05 -12.74 3.30
N SER A 56 -0.95 -12.62 2.42
CA SER A 56 -1.51 -13.77 1.72
C SER A 56 -0.55 -14.31 0.66
N ALA A 57 -0.28 -15.61 0.69
CA ALA A 57 0.44 -16.30 -0.39
C ALA A 57 -0.37 -16.32 -1.71
N CYS A 58 -1.64 -15.91 -1.68
CA CYS A 58 -2.48 -15.80 -2.86
C CYS A 58 -2.33 -14.47 -3.59
N GLN A 59 -1.57 -13.51 -3.03
CA GLN A 59 -1.46 -12.16 -3.56
C GLN A 59 -0.10 -11.89 -4.19
N LEU A 60 -0.13 -11.18 -5.31
CA LEU A 60 1.04 -10.60 -5.96
C LEU A 60 0.91 -9.08 -5.87
N GLU A 61 1.96 -8.43 -5.38
CA GLU A 61 2.09 -6.97 -5.41
C GLU A 61 3.02 -6.56 -6.55
N ASP A 62 2.62 -5.59 -7.36
CA ASP A 62 3.52 -4.92 -8.31
C ASP A 62 3.73 -3.46 -7.93
N ARG A 63 4.97 -2.99 -8.10
CA ARG A 63 5.43 -1.69 -7.66
C ARG A 63 5.94 -0.88 -8.84
N VAL A 64 5.55 0.39 -8.88
CA VAL A 64 6.03 1.39 -9.82
C VAL A 64 6.68 2.52 -9.03
N GLY A 65 7.75 3.08 -9.59
CA GLY A 65 8.37 4.31 -9.12
C GLY A 65 9.61 4.12 -8.22
N PRO A 66 10.19 5.23 -7.73
CA PRO A 66 9.74 6.61 -7.94
C PRO A 66 9.86 7.05 -9.41
N CYS A 67 8.80 7.64 -9.96
CA CYS A 67 8.77 8.13 -11.34
C CYS A 67 8.00 9.46 -11.43
N GLN A 68 8.14 10.18 -12.54
CA GLN A 68 7.26 11.32 -12.81
C GLN A 68 5.85 10.81 -13.14
N LEU A 69 4.82 11.58 -12.76
CA LEU A 69 3.42 11.22 -12.99
C LEU A 69 3.13 10.85 -14.45
N ALA A 70 3.73 11.57 -15.41
CA ALA A 70 3.56 11.31 -16.85
C ALA A 70 4.12 9.95 -17.31
N GLN A 71 5.01 9.32 -16.54
CA GLN A 71 5.62 8.02 -16.84
C GLN A 71 4.80 6.85 -16.28
N LEU A 72 3.88 7.12 -15.36
CA LEU A 72 3.10 6.10 -14.65
C LEU A 72 2.34 5.14 -15.60
N PRO A 73 1.65 5.61 -16.67
CA PRO A 73 0.93 4.70 -17.56
C PRO A 73 1.83 3.64 -18.21
N ASP A 74 3.03 4.05 -18.67
CA ASP A 74 3.97 3.15 -19.33
C ASP A 74 4.61 2.16 -18.35
N GLU A 75 4.89 2.60 -17.12
CA GLU A 75 5.42 1.72 -16.06
C GLU A 75 4.40 0.68 -15.60
N LEU A 76 3.12 1.06 -15.46
CA LEU A 76 2.04 0.12 -15.14
C LEU A 76 1.88 -0.92 -16.23
N LYS A 77 1.87 -0.49 -17.50
CA LYS A 77 1.81 -1.40 -18.65
C LYS A 77 2.99 -2.37 -18.67
N ARG A 78 4.20 -1.88 -18.40
CA ARG A 78 5.40 -2.72 -18.31
C ARG A 78 5.28 -3.77 -17.20
N ASN A 79 4.75 -3.41 -16.03
CA ASN A 79 4.47 -4.38 -14.96
C ASN A 79 3.47 -5.44 -15.43
N ASP A 80 2.43 -5.03 -16.16
CA ASP A 80 1.41 -5.96 -16.65
C ASP A 80 1.99 -6.98 -17.63
N GLU A 81 2.80 -6.53 -18.58
CA GLU A 81 3.48 -7.39 -19.57
C GLU A 81 4.41 -8.40 -18.89
N LEU A 82 5.24 -7.95 -17.95
CA LEU A 82 6.16 -8.81 -17.20
C LEU A 82 5.43 -9.85 -16.34
N ALA A 83 4.35 -9.43 -15.66
CA ALA A 83 3.54 -10.32 -14.86
C ALA A 83 2.83 -11.37 -15.72
N GLU A 84 2.21 -10.96 -16.82
CA GLU A 84 1.48 -11.86 -17.72
C GLU A 84 2.39 -12.92 -18.33
N GLU A 85 3.61 -12.55 -18.76
CA GLU A 85 4.60 -13.49 -19.28
C GLU A 85 4.93 -14.57 -18.24
N ALA A 86 5.31 -14.18 -17.02
CA ALA A 86 5.66 -15.12 -15.96
C ALA A 86 4.49 -16.02 -15.54
N LEU A 87 3.29 -15.45 -15.42
CA LEU A 87 2.09 -16.17 -15.00
C LEU A 87 1.64 -17.18 -16.05
N SER A 88 1.78 -16.85 -17.34
CA SER A 88 1.40 -17.74 -18.45
C SER A 88 2.19 -19.06 -18.43
N LEU A 89 3.47 -19.01 -18.05
CA LEU A 89 4.35 -20.18 -17.94
C LEU A 89 3.92 -21.13 -16.81
N LEU A 90 3.20 -20.63 -15.82
CA LEU A 90 2.67 -21.39 -14.68
C LEU A 90 1.17 -21.73 -14.85
N GLY A 91 0.55 -21.33 -15.95
CA GLY A 91 -0.90 -21.47 -16.16
C GLY A 91 -1.74 -20.66 -15.17
N LEU A 92 -1.19 -19.54 -14.68
CA LEU A 92 -1.83 -18.63 -13.72
C LEU A 92 -2.30 -17.35 -14.41
N ARG A 93 -3.17 -16.59 -13.74
CA ARG A 93 -3.55 -15.23 -14.11
C ARG A 93 -3.66 -14.35 -12.87
N ARG A 94 -3.63 -13.03 -13.07
CA ARG A 94 -4.03 -12.06 -12.03
C ARG A 94 -5.54 -11.86 -12.04
N LEU A 95 -6.09 -11.63 -10.86
CA LEU A 95 -7.46 -11.20 -10.62
C LEU A 95 -7.42 -9.96 -9.74
N PHE A 96 -7.78 -8.82 -10.32
CA PHE A 96 -7.99 -7.57 -9.57
C PHE A 96 -9.39 -7.60 -8.97
N LEU A 97 -9.46 -7.86 -7.67
CA LEU A 97 -10.70 -8.00 -6.91
C LEU A 97 -10.45 -7.45 -5.50
N GLU A 98 -11.26 -6.47 -5.08
CA GLU A 98 -11.11 -5.83 -3.77
C GLU A 98 -11.30 -6.76 -2.58
N VAL A 99 -12.20 -7.72 -2.71
CA VAL A 99 -12.63 -8.62 -1.64
C VAL A 99 -12.78 -10.03 -2.19
N ALA A 100 -11.87 -10.92 -1.80
CA ALA A 100 -11.95 -12.35 -2.09
C ALA A 100 -13.14 -13.02 -1.36
N PRO A 101 -13.62 -14.20 -1.81
CA PRO A 101 -14.63 -14.95 -1.07
C PRO A 101 -14.13 -15.42 0.30
N ASP A 102 -15.05 -15.64 1.25
CA ASP A 102 -14.73 -16.14 2.59
C ASP A 102 -14.08 -17.55 2.57
N SER A 103 -14.20 -18.25 1.45
CA SER A 103 -13.60 -19.57 1.20
C SER A 103 -12.17 -19.52 0.68
N MET A 104 -11.55 -18.33 0.53
CA MET A 104 -10.20 -18.23 -0.01
C MET A 104 -9.17 -18.99 0.85
N PRO A 105 -8.06 -19.47 0.25
CA PRO A 105 -6.98 -20.06 1.02
C PRO A 105 -6.39 -19.05 2.02
N LEU A 106 -6.01 -19.53 3.20
CA LEU A 106 -5.41 -18.68 4.25
C LEU A 106 -3.90 -18.86 4.37
N ASP A 107 -3.28 -19.57 3.41
CA ASP A 107 -1.84 -19.70 3.31
C ASP A 107 -1.20 -18.31 3.28
N HIS A 108 -0.28 -18.06 4.19
CA HIS A 108 0.51 -16.84 4.23
C HIS A 108 1.85 -17.03 3.52
N TYR A 109 2.39 -15.95 2.98
CA TYR A 109 3.67 -16.00 2.27
C TYR A 109 4.80 -16.44 3.24
N PRO A 110 5.71 -17.36 2.85
CA PRO A 110 6.71 -17.93 3.74
C PRO A 110 7.78 -16.90 4.12
N SER A 111 7.54 -16.18 5.22
CA SER A 111 8.48 -15.23 5.81
C SER A 111 8.38 -15.21 7.32
N LYS A 112 9.52 -15.03 7.99
CA LYS A 112 9.58 -14.95 9.46
C LYS A 112 8.64 -13.90 10.04
N ARG A 113 8.55 -12.73 9.38
CA ARG A 113 7.66 -11.64 9.80
C ARG A 113 6.19 -12.07 9.80
N TYR A 114 5.76 -12.77 8.75
CA TYR A 114 4.37 -13.23 8.67
C TYR A 114 4.10 -14.42 9.57
N ASP A 115 5.06 -15.33 9.78
CA ASP A 115 4.95 -16.38 10.79
C ASP A 115 4.66 -15.77 12.18
N GLU A 116 5.36 -14.69 12.54
CA GLU A 116 5.16 -13.97 13.80
C GLU A 116 3.81 -13.25 13.88
N ILE A 117 3.31 -12.69 12.76
CA ILE A 117 2.00 -12.03 12.71
C ILE A 117 0.87 -13.07 12.82
N VAL A 118 0.91 -14.12 11.99
CA VAL A 118 -0.10 -15.18 11.95
C VAL A 118 -0.22 -15.89 13.30
N ALA A 119 0.89 -16.09 14.01
CA ALA A 119 0.89 -16.68 15.34
C ALA A 119 0.16 -15.84 16.41
N LYS A 120 -0.07 -14.54 16.16
CA LYS A 120 -0.63 -13.59 17.14
C LYS A 120 -2.07 -13.15 16.84
N ILE A 121 -2.59 -13.43 15.65
CA ILE A 121 -3.92 -12.97 15.21
C ILE A 121 -4.94 -14.11 15.23
N THR A 122 -6.22 -13.74 15.37
CA THR A 122 -7.32 -14.71 15.28
C THR A 122 -7.53 -15.15 13.83
N LYS A 123 -8.21 -16.28 13.64
CA LYS A 123 -8.58 -16.75 12.28
C LYS A 123 -9.41 -15.71 11.51
N GLU A 124 -10.29 -14.98 12.20
CA GLU A 124 -11.08 -13.89 11.61
C GLU A 124 -10.20 -12.76 11.11
N ARG A 125 -9.21 -12.33 11.91
CA ARG A 125 -8.24 -11.32 11.50
C ARG A 125 -7.33 -11.80 10.36
N LEU A 126 -6.93 -13.07 10.39
CA LEU A 126 -6.16 -13.67 9.30
C LEU A 126 -6.97 -13.67 7.99
N LEU A 127 -8.24 -14.08 8.05
CA LEU A 127 -9.13 -13.99 6.88
C LEU A 127 -9.24 -12.55 6.40
N ALA A 128 -9.52 -11.59 7.28
CA ALA A 128 -9.61 -10.18 6.91
C ALA A 128 -8.33 -9.65 6.25
N ALA A 129 -7.15 -10.02 6.75
CA ALA A 129 -5.86 -9.63 6.16
C ALA A 129 -5.63 -10.26 4.78
N CYS A 130 -6.04 -11.52 4.58
CA CYS A 130 -5.87 -12.20 3.30
C CYS A 130 -6.91 -11.78 2.25
N GLN A 131 -8.10 -11.35 2.68
CA GLN A 131 -9.27 -11.20 1.83
C GLN A 131 -9.28 -9.90 1.02
N VAL A 132 -8.53 -8.89 1.44
CA VAL A 132 -8.54 -7.58 0.80
C VAL A 132 -7.30 -7.37 -0.06
N THR A 133 -7.49 -6.76 -1.23
CA THR A 133 -6.40 -6.15 -2.00
C THR A 133 -6.56 -4.63 -2.02
N GLY A 134 -5.45 -3.92 -2.12
CA GLY A 134 -5.41 -2.46 -2.26
C GLY A 134 -4.53 -1.96 -3.38
N THR A 135 -4.69 -0.67 -3.65
CA THR A 135 -3.69 0.12 -4.38
C THR A 135 -3.19 1.21 -3.45
N HIS A 136 -1.87 1.32 -3.31
CA HIS A 136 -1.24 2.40 -2.57
C HIS A 136 -0.63 3.39 -3.54
N VAL A 137 -0.84 4.69 -3.28
CA VAL A 137 -0.19 5.78 -4.01
C VAL A 137 0.76 6.49 -3.07
N HIS A 138 2.00 6.66 -3.50
CA HIS A 138 3.04 7.40 -2.80
C HIS A 138 3.35 8.69 -3.54
N VAL A 139 3.45 9.80 -2.80
CA VAL A 139 3.94 11.08 -3.32
C VAL A 139 5.18 11.49 -2.53
N GLY A 140 6.32 11.60 -3.20
CA GLY A 140 7.61 11.91 -2.57
C GLY A 140 7.66 13.30 -1.96
N MET A 141 8.20 13.41 -0.74
CA MET A 141 8.32 14.66 0.01
C MET A 141 9.79 15.08 0.15
N PRO A 142 10.08 16.39 0.12
CA PRO A 142 11.47 16.87 0.16
C PRO A 142 12.14 16.65 1.51
N ASP A 143 11.38 16.81 2.60
CA ASP A 143 11.89 16.77 3.96
C ASP A 143 10.78 16.47 4.96
N ALA A 144 11.20 16.21 6.20
CA ALA A 144 10.35 15.79 7.31
C ALA A 144 9.29 16.83 7.71
N ASP A 145 9.65 18.11 7.76
CA ASP A 145 8.75 19.18 8.18
C ASP A 145 7.70 19.45 7.11
N THR A 146 8.12 19.44 5.84
CA THR A 146 7.24 19.60 4.68
C THR A 146 6.26 18.45 4.58
N ALA A 147 6.72 17.21 4.77
CA ALA A 147 5.84 16.04 4.76
C ALA A 147 4.75 16.12 5.83
N MET A 148 5.07 16.57 7.06
CA MET A 148 4.08 16.77 8.11
C MET A 148 3.02 17.82 7.77
N ARG A 149 3.43 18.96 7.17
CA ARG A 149 2.49 20.01 6.75
C ARG A 149 1.56 19.51 5.65
N VAL A 150 2.12 18.88 4.61
CA VAL A 150 1.36 18.32 3.49
C VAL A 150 0.41 17.24 3.98
N HIS A 151 0.88 16.30 4.82
CA HIS A 151 0.06 15.26 5.43
C HIS A 151 -1.18 15.86 6.11
N SER A 152 -0.98 16.87 6.97
CA SER A 152 -2.07 17.54 7.68
C SER A 152 -3.06 18.23 6.73
N ALA A 153 -2.56 18.78 5.62
CA ALA A 153 -3.39 19.47 4.63
C ALA A 153 -4.24 18.52 3.76
N VAL A 154 -3.78 17.28 3.54
CA VAL A 154 -4.50 16.31 2.69
C VAL A 154 -5.51 15.43 3.45
N ILE A 155 -5.38 15.30 4.78
CA ILE A 155 -6.32 14.52 5.63
C ILE A 155 -7.80 14.85 5.38
N PRO A 156 -8.23 16.12 5.23
CA PRO A 156 -9.63 16.44 5.00
C PRO A 156 -10.25 15.80 3.74
N TYR A 157 -9.42 15.34 2.79
CA TYR A 157 -9.86 14.68 1.57
C TYR A 157 -10.01 13.15 1.70
N THR A 158 -9.77 12.59 2.90
CA THR A 158 -9.82 11.13 3.13
C THR A 158 -11.12 10.50 2.64
N ASP A 159 -12.28 11.08 2.96
CA ASP A 159 -13.59 10.53 2.56
C ASP A 159 -13.82 10.58 1.05
N GLU A 160 -13.37 11.66 0.40
CA GLU A 160 -13.43 11.80 -1.06
C GLU A 160 -12.58 10.70 -1.74
N LEU A 161 -11.35 10.50 -1.27
CA LEU A 161 -10.44 9.49 -1.81
C LEU A 161 -10.95 8.07 -1.56
N CYS A 162 -11.56 7.81 -0.39
CA CYS A 162 -12.24 6.54 -0.12
C CYS A 162 -13.35 6.27 -1.13
N GLN A 163 -14.19 7.26 -1.44
CA GLN A 163 -15.27 7.12 -2.43
C GLN A 163 -14.73 6.91 -3.84
N MET A 164 -13.64 7.59 -4.20
CA MET A 164 -13.00 7.49 -5.51
C MET A 164 -12.45 6.09 -5.80
N GLY A 165 -11.96 5.40 -4.76
CA GLY A 165 -11.34 4.08 -4.86
C GLY A 165 -12.22 2.91 -4.43
N ASP A 166 -13.51 3.13 -4.18
CA ASP A 166 -14.42 2.10 -3.66
C ASP A 166 -15.20 1.42 -4.79
N HIS A 167 -14.79 0.20 -5.11
CA HIS A 167 -15.47 -0.66 -6.08
C HIS A 167 -16.24 -1.82 -5.41
N SER A 168 -16.27 -1.89 -4.08
CA SER A 168 -16.96 -2.92 -3.30
C SER A 168 -18.13 -2.40 -2.47
N GLY A 169 -18.51 -1.13 -2.62
CA GLY A 169 -19.59 -0.52 -1.84
C GLY A 169 -19.25 -0.43 -0.35
N GLY A 170 -17.99 -0.16 -0.04
CA GLY A 170 -17.43 0.01 1.30
C GLY A 170 -17.01 -1.29 1.96
N ARG A 171 -17.21 -2.45 1.32
CA ARG A 171 -16.92 -3.76 1.93
C ARG A 171 -15.43 -3.95 2.21
N ARG A 172 -14.55 -3.55 1.31
CA ARG A 172 -13.09 -3.59 1.54
C ARG A 172 -12.70 -2.83 2.80
N LEU A 173 -13.17 -1.58 2.94
CA LEU A 173 -12.85 -0.75 4.09
C LEU A 173 -13.45 -1.31 5.40
N GLN A 174 -14.63 -1.91 5.35
CA GLN A 174 -15.21 -2.63 6.50
C GLN A 174 -14.31 -3.78 6.95
N ILE A 175 -13.77 -4.57 6.02
CA ILE A 175 -12.87 -5.68 6.34
C ILE A 175 -11.51 -5.15 6.83
N TYR A 176 -10.97 -4.10 6.20
CA TYR A 176 -9.73 -3.45 6.63
C TYR A 176 -9.77 -3.05 8.12
N ARG A 177 -10.91 -2.55 8.59
CA ARG A 177 -11.14 -2.14 9.99
C ARG A 177 -11.05 -3.29 11.01
N ILE A 178 -11.19 -4.54 10.58
CA ILE A 178 -10.95 -5.71 11.43
C ILE A 178 -9.45 -5.83 11.77
N MET A 179 -8.58 -5.46 10.82
CA MET A 179 -7.13 -5.44 11.03
C MET A 179 -6.65 -4.16 11.71
N ALA A 180 -7.18 -3.02 11.27
CA ALA A 180 -6.77 -1.68 11.68
C ALA A 180 -7.96 -0.91 12.26
N ALA A 181 -8.23 -1.08 13.55
CA ALA A 181 -9.30 -0.35 14.23
C ALA A 181 -9.05 1.16 14.23
N ASP A 182 -7.78 1.56 14.34
CA ASP A 182 -7.33 2.96 14.28
C ASP A 182 -6.73 3.27 12.89
N TYR A 183 -7.59 3.27 11.88
CA TYR A 183 -7.21 3.48 10.47
C TYR A 183 -7.32 4.94 10.03
N GLN A 184 -7.93 5.79 10.83
CA GLN A 184 -8.21 7.17 10.47
C GLN A 184 -6.94 8.01 10.58
N PRO A 185 -6.60 8.82 9.57
CA PRO A 185 -5.37 9.60 9.64
C PRO A 185 -5.51 10.77 10.62
N ILE A 186 -4.42 11.08 11.32
CA ILE A 186 -4.37 12.09 12.38
C ILE A 186 -3.50 13.27 11.97
N ALA A 187 -3.98 14.50 12.17
CA ALA A 187 -3.15 15.68 11.98
C ALA A 187 -2.10 15.79 13.09
N TRP A 188 -0.82 15.74 12.71
CA TRP A 188 0.27 15.77 13.68
C TRP A 188 0.67 17.21 14.04
N ARG A 189 0.86 17.48 15.34
CA ARG A 189 1.32 18.80 15.83
C ARG A 189 2.83 19.04 15.65
N GLY A 190 3.60 17.97 15.45
CA GLY A 190 5.06 17.95 15.38
C GLY A 190 5.56 16.51 15.39
N TRP A 191 6.84 16.30 15.08
CA TRP A 191 7.45 14.97 15.12
C TRP A 191 7.39 14.34 16.51
N ASP A 192 7.55 15.14 17.57
CA ASP A 192 7.40 14.67 18.96
C ASP A 192 6.01 14.10 19.24
N HIS A 193 4.96 14.69 18.64
CA HIS A 193 3.58 14.18 18.77
C HIS A 193 3.42 12.86 18.04
N PHE A 194 4.01 12.73 16.85
CA PHE A 194 3.94 11.51 16.06
C PHE A 194 4.74 10.38 16.71
N GLU A 195 5.95 10.66 17.22
CA GLU A 195 6.77 9.70 17.96
C GLU A 195 6.11 9.24 19.25
N ALA A 196 5.53 10.16 20.04
CA ALA A 196 4.77 9.80 21.24
C ALA A 196 3.60 8.87 20.93
N TYR A 197 2.84 9.16 19.86
CA TYR A 197 1.76 8.32 19.40
C TYR A 197 2.27 6.95 18.91
N ALA A 198 3.41 6.90 18.21
CA ALA A 198 4.04 5.66 17.76
C ALA A 198 4.53 4.77 18.92
N ILE A 199 4.98 5.38 20.03
CA ILE A 199 5.31 4.65 21.27
C ILE A 199 4.05 4.09 21.91
N GLU A 200 3.01 4.91 22.04
CA GLU A 200 1.73 4.50 22.64
C GLU A 200 1.06 3.34 21.89
N HIS A 201 1.21 3.30 20.56
CA HIS A 201 0.59 2.32 19.68
C HIS A 201 1.56 1.23 19.19
N ASP A 202 2.73 1.10 19.82
CA ASP A 202 3.72 0.03 19.60
C ASP A 202 4.24 -0.11 18.15
N PHE A 203 4.43 1.01 17.45
CA PHE A 203 5.02 1.04 16.10
C PHE A 203 6.23 1.97 15.97
N VAL A 204 6.77 2.47 17.09
CA VAL A 204 7.97 3.33 17.09
C VAL A 204 9.20 2.67 16.42
N ASN A 205 9.31 1.34 16.46
CA ASN A 205 10.43 0.59 15.85
C ASN A 205 10.12 0.05 14.44
N ASP A 206 8.86 0.13 14.00
CA ASP A 206 8.45 -0.25 12.64
C ASP A 206 7.30 0.66 12.18
N PRO A 207 7.60 1.83 11.61
CA PRO A 207 6.58 2.78 11.14
C PRO A 207 5.59 2.19 10.12
N ARG A 208 5.95 1.06 9.46
CA ARG A 208 5.05 0.33 8.56
C ARG A 208 3.82 -0.23 9.27
N SER A 209 3.89 -0.39 10.59
CA SER A 209 2.78 -0.82 11.44
C SER A 209 1.81 0.32 11.79
N CYS A 210 2.00 1.53 11.26
CA CYS A 210 0.97 2.56 11.22
C CYS A 210 -0.05 2.26 10.12
N TRP A 211 -1.26 1.86 10.50
CA TRP A 211 -2.32 1.44 9.56
C TRP A 211 -3.27 2.58 9.15
N HIS A 212 -2.81 3.83 9.20
CA HIS A 212 -3.61 4.98 8.76
C HIS A 212 -3.79 4.98 7.24
N LEU A 213 -4.98 5.36 6.76
CA LEU A 213 -5.30 5.43 5.33
C LEU A 213 -4.46 6.47 4.58
N ILE A 214 -4.08 7.55 5.25
CA ILE A 214 -3.10 8.52 4.77
C ILE A 214 -1.99 8.61 5.82
N ARG A 215 -0.76 8.24 5.45
CA ARG A 215 0.36 8.19 6.40
C ARG A 215 1.65 8.73 5.81
N LEU A 216 2.57 9.08 6.69
CA LEU A 216 3.97 9.22 6.34
C LEU A 216 4.57 7.82 6.20
N SER A 217 5.15 7.50 5.05
CA SER A 217 5.80 6.20 4.84
C SER A 217 7.31 6.28 5.08
N VAL A 218 7.92 5.15 5.41
CA VAL A 218 9.39 5.02 5.58
C VAL A 218 10.19 5.44 4.34
N HIS A 219 9.55 5.55 3.19
CA HIS A 219 10.15 6.01 1.93
C HIS A 219 10.20 7.55 1.80
N GLY A 220 9.84 8.29 2.87
CA GLY A 220 9.81 9.75 2.83
C GLY A 220 8.70 10.29 1.93
N THR A 221 7.55 9.62 1.92
CA THR A 221 6.40 9.95 1.06
C THR A 221 5.13 10.17 1.89
N ILE A 222 4.15 10.87 1.31
CA ILE A 222 2.75 10.72 1.72
C ILE A 222 2.18 9.51 1.00
N GLU A 223 1.73 8.52 1.76
CA GLU A 223 1.15 7.29 1.24
C GLU A 223 -0.37 7.27 1.46
N PHE A 224 -1.10 7.03 0.39
CA PHE A 224 -2.56 6.95 0.32
C PHE A 224 -2.96 5.49 0.08
N ARG A 225 -3.72 4.89 1.01
CA ARG A 225 -3.97 3.43 1.08
C ARG A 225 -5.45 3.03 0.97
N MET A 226 -6.32 4.01 0.73
CA MET A 226 -7.77 3.81 0.69
C MET A 226 -8.27 3.18 -0.60
N PHE A 227 -7.50 3.25 -1.68
CA PHE A 227 -7.92 2.72 -2.98
C PHE A 227 -7.99 1.20 -2.98
N GLY A 228 -9.05 0.65 -3.56
CA GLY A 228 -9.19 -0.77 -3.76
C GLY A 228 -8.42 -1.31 -4.95
N SER A 229 -8.90 -2.42 -5.50
CA SER A 229 -8.40 -3.02 -6.73
C SER A 229 -8.82 -2.18 -7.93
N PRO A 230 -7.88 -1.84 -8.84
CA PRO A 230 -8.20 -1.09 -10.05
C PRO A 230 -8.98 -1.95 -11.03
N ARG A 231 -9.89 -1.33 -11.78
CA ARG A 231 -10.56 -1.96 -12.94
C ARG A 231 -9.74 -1.79 -14.21
N SER A 232 -8.84 -0.79 -14.22
CA SER A 232 -7.95 -0.46 -15.33
C SER A 232 -6.72 0.30 -14.84
N ASN A 233 -5.69 0.41 -15.68
CA ASN A 233 -4.55 1.28 -15.39
C ASN A 233 -4.96 2.76 -15.31
N ASP A 234 -6.02 3.16 -16.01
CA ASP A 234 -6.53 4.54 -15.97
C ASP A 234 -7.09 4.88 -14.58
N ASP A 235 -7.70 3.93 -13.85
CA ASP A 235 -8.13 4.15 -12.46
C ASP A 235 -6.93 4.54 -11.59
N VAL A 236 -5.83 3.80 -11.72
CA VAL A 236 -4.60 4.02 -10.96
C VAL A 236 -3.98 5.37 -11.30
N VAL A 237 -3.96 5.74 -12.58
CA VAL A 237 -3.47 7.05 -13.03
C VAL A 237 -4.34 8.15 -12.45
N ASN A 238 -5.67 8.03 -12.52
CA ASN A 238 -6.59 9.03 -11.97
C ASN A 238 -6.41 9.21 -10.44
N TRP A 239 -6.26 8.10 -9.70
CA TRP A 239 -5.97 8.14 -8.26
C TRP A 239 -4.63 8.85 -7.98
N ALA A 240 -3.59 8.50 -8.73
CA ALA A 240 -2.28 9.12 -8.61
C ALA A 240 -2.29 10.61 -8.93
N GLU A 241 -3.00 11.02 -9.98
CA GLU A 241 -3.18 12.43 -10.36
C GLU A 241 -3.88 13.22 -9.25
N ARG A 242 -4.90 12.62 -8.60
CA ARG A 242 -5.61 13.26 -7.49
C ARG A 242 -4.71 13.43 -6.28
N CYS A 243 -4.00 12.38 -5.86
CA CYS A 243 -3.03 12.44 -4.77
C CYS A 243 -1.90 13.43 -5.04
N TYR A 244 -1.34 13.40 -6.25
CA TYR A 244 -0.32 14.34 -6.71
C TYR A 244 -0.79 15.78 -6.57
N SER A 245 -1.99 16.09 -7.07
CA SER A 245 -2.53 17.45 -7.08
C SER A 245 -2.76 17.96 -5.65
N LEU A 246 -3.33 17.13 -4.77
CA LEU A 246 -3.52 17.45 -3.36
C LEU A 246 -2.19 17.76 -2.66
N CYS A 247 -1.17 16.95 -2.89
CA CYS A 247 0.16 17.18 -2.32
C CYS A 247 0.84 18.42 -2.90
N ARG A 248 0.79 18.61 -4.23
CA ARG A 248 1.37 19.78 -4.92
C ARG A 248 0.75 21.09 -4.41
N ASP A 249 -0.57 21.13 -4.25
CA ASP A 249 -1.27 22.34 -3.83
C ASP A 249 -1.01 22.68 -2.35
N ALA A 250 -0.50 21.74 -1.56
CA ALA A 250 -0.14 21.88 -0.15
C ALA A 250 1.35 22.14 0.12
N LEU A 251 2.20 22.08 -0.91
CA LEU A 251 3.64 22.41 -0.83
C LEU A 251 3.89 23.93 -0.79
#